data_AF-A0A512B0L7-F1
#
_entry.id   AF-A0A512B0L7-F1
#
_cell.length_a   1.000
_cell.length_b   1.000
_cell.length_c   1.000
_cell.angle_alpha   90.00
_cell.angle_beta   90.00
_cell.angle_gamma   90.00
#
_symmetry.space_group_name_H-M   'P 1'
#
loop_
_entity.id
_entity.type
_entity.pdbx_description
1 polymer ?
#
loop_
_entity_poly.entity_id
_entity_poly.type
_entity_poly.pdbx_seq_one_letter_code
_entity_poly.pdbx_strand_id
1 'polypeptide(L)'
;MPDGTQHVFALQSDEYTLIPNDFLRSVVDSVATDYKIDARYTSRGDFGINIILPDSLKVGNERIYKNLIINNSYTGKSPFNIQGSSIESTNEDKVRISYYRQICANGLMGWADEFMSYEEYFNWLANGQPKKYLDALKEKVEHVNIERIKKEEKILAETFHHKGLNLEFFKEHLTKILKNFTAQNSSVTGAIYNKLVQVALPTDADVQQVILESGLPKKLASMAVERLRVEEQELQTDANLWLLYNAANYALFNGKSALTINERFKADQKAFHNIAQMAL
;
A
#
# COMPACT_ATOMS: atom_id res chain seq x y z
N MET A 1 4.42 29.43 35.02
CA MET A 1 5.37 28.52 35.71
C MET A 1 6.12 27.74 34.65
N PRO A 2 7.47 27.64 34.69
CA PRO A 2 8.26 26.95 33.68
C PRO A 2 8.80 25.63 34.26
N ASP A 3 8.10 24.52 34.03
CA ASP A 3 8.55 23.16 34.34
C ASP A 3 9.13 22.43 33.11
N GLY A 4 9.32 23.13 31.99
CA GLY A 4 9.94 22.58 30.78
C GLY A 4 9.07 21.55 30.05
N THR A 5 7.85 21.29 30.52
CA THR A 5 6.88 20.43 29.83
C THR A 5 6.26 21.19 28.65
N GLN A 6 6.57 20.75 27.44
CA GLN A 6 5.88 21.22 26.24
C GLN A 6 4.44 20.69 26.25
N HIS A 7 3.49 21.54 26.64
CA HIS A 7 2.08 21.29 26.41
C HIS A 7 1.77 21.48 24.93
N VAL A 8 1.70 20.38 24.18
CA VAL A 8 1.25 20.39 22.78
C VAL A 8 -0.28 20.46 22.78
N PHE A 9 -0.83 21.65 22.55
CA PHE A 9 -2.25 21.83 22.26
C PHE A 9 -2.47 21.54 20.76
N ALA A 10 -3.12 20.41 20.45
CA ALA A 10 -3.61 20.14 19.11
C ALA A 10 -4.91 20.94 18.89
N LEU A 11 -4.81 22.11 18.28
CA LEU A 11 -5.96 22.80 17.70
C LEU A 11 -6.42 21.99 16.48
N GLN A 12 -7.45 21.16 16.65
CA GLN A 12 -8.21 20.64 15.52
C GLN A 12 -8.99 21.81 14.92
N SER A 13 -8.85 22.00 13.60
CA SER A 13 -9.66 22.98 12.88
C SER A 13 -11.14 22.63 13.03
N ASP A 14 -11.97 23.66 13.11
CA ASP A 14 -13.44 23.65 13.17
C ASP A 14 -14.13 23.06 11.92
N GLU A 15 -13.36 22.69 10.91
CA GLU A 15 -13.85 22.31 9.58
C GLU A 15 -13.39 20.89 9.19
N TYR A 16 -13.24 19.98 10.15
CA TYR A 16 -12.86 18.60 9.90
C TYR A 16 -14.07 17.65 9.90
N THR A 17 -14.31 16.96 8.79
CA THR A 17 -15.32 15.90 8.70
C THR A 17 -14.73 14.59 9.23
N LEU A 18 -15.27 14.11 10.34
CA LEU A 18 -14.99 12.78 10.88
C LEU A 18 -15.83 11.75 10.12
N ILE A 19 -15.18 10.69 9.63
CA ILE A 19 -15.87 9.55 9.02
C ILE A 19 -16.06 8.49 10.12
N PRO A 20 -17.31 8.14 10.50
CA PRO A 20 -17.54 7.11 11.50
C PRO A 20 -17.09 5.73 11.04
N ASN A 21 -16.59 4.90 11.95
CA ASN A 21 -16.21 3.52 11.63
C ASN A 21 -17.42 2.69 11.15
N ASP A 22 -18.61 2.92 11.74
CA ASP A 22 -19.85 2.25 11.34
C ASP A 22 -20.25 2.60 9.91
N PHE A 23 -19.97 3.84 9.47
CA PHE A 23 -20.18 4.24 8.08
C PHE A 23 -19.30 3.39 7.16
N LEU A 24 -17.98 3.32 7.42
CA LEU A 24 -17.05 2.53 6.60
C LEU A 24 -17.44 1.06 6.57
N ARG A 25 -17.78 0.49 7.73
CA ARG A 25 -18.29 -0.87 7.86
C ARG A 25 -19.53 -1.08 6.99
N SER A 26 -20.51 -0.19 7.05
CA SER A 26 -21.75 -0.31 6.25
C SER A 26 -21.49 -0.32 4.74
N VAL A 27 -20.44 0.38 4.28
CA VAL A 27 -20.05 0.34 2.87
C VAL A 27 -19.47 -1.02 2.51
N VAL A 28 -18.60 -1.58 3.36
CA VAL A 28 -18.02 -2.91 3.13
C VAL A 28 -19.08 -4.01 3.20
N ASP A 29 -19.99 -3.94 4.17
CA ASP A 29 -21.11 -4.89 4.30
C ASP A 29 -22.01 -4.92 3.06
N SER A 30 -22.04 -3.83 2.28
CA SER A 30 -22.82 -3.75 1.04
C SER A 30 -22.19 -4.49 -0.16
N VAL A 31 -20.90 -4.84 -0.08
CA VAL A 31 -20.15 -5.46 -1.19
C VAL A 31 -19.54 -6.81 -0.84
N ALA A 32 -19.29 -7.08 0.44
CA ALA A 32 -18.64 -8.29 0.92
C ALA A 32 -19.32 -8.77 2.22
N THR A 33 -19.57 -10.07 2.30
CA THR A 33 -20.25 -10.69 3.45
C THR A 33 -19.30 -11.41 4.40
N ASP A 34 -18.10 -11.76 3.94
CA ASP A 34 -17.04 -12.36 4.73
C ASP A 34 -15.78 -11.49 4.58
N TYR A 35 -15.37 -10.85 5.68
CA TYR A 35 -14.17 -10.04 5.75
C TYR A 35 -13.77 -9.78 7.20
N LYS A 36 -12.52 -9.35 7.41
CA LYS A 36 -12.00 -8.90 8.71
C LYS A 36 -11.62 -7.42 8.64
N ILE A 37 -11.89 -6.71 9.71
CA ILE A 37 -11.41 -5.33 9.91
C ILE A 37 -10.24 -5.36 10.89
N ASP A 38 -9.11 -4.79 10.48
CA ASP A 38 -7.95 -4.56 11.36
C ASP A 38 -7.60 -3.06 11.36
N ALA A 39 -7.98 -2.38 12.44
CA ALA A 39 -7.80 -0.95 12.63
C ALA A 39 -6.54 -0.67 13.45
N ARG A 40 -5.73 0.29 12.99
CA ARG A 40 -4.41 0.61 13.55
C ARG A 40 -4.25 2.10 13.72
N TYR A 41 -3.53 2.47 14.76
CA TYR A 41 -3.15 3.86 14.99
C TYR A 41 -1.68 3.95 15.36
N THR A 42 -1.07 5.08 15.03
CA THR A 42 0.29 5.42 15.48
C THR A 42 0.22 6.51 16.53
N SER A 43 1.26 6.60 17.37
CA SER A 43 1.42 7.69 18.33
C SER A 43 1.58 9.07 17.69
N ARG A 44 1.68 9.15 16.35
CA ARG A 44 1.76 10.40 15.58
C ARG A 44 0.39 10.86 15.07
N GLY A 45 -0.69 10.16 15.41
CA GLY A 45 -2.06 10.51 15.02
C GLY A 45 -2.45 10.04 13.62
N ASP A 46 -1.69 9.11 13.04
CA ASP A 46 -2.06 8.43 11.80
C ASP A 46 -2.88 7.19 12.12
N PHE A 47 -3.96 7.00 11.37
CA PHE A 47 -4.89 5.89 11.51
C PHE A 47 -5.05 5.15 10.18
N GLY A 48 -5.15 3.83 10.25
CA GLY A 48 -5.33 2.96 9.09
C GLY A 48 -6.31 1.85 9.39
N ILE A 49 -7.25 1.61 8.49
CA ILE A 49 -8.18 0.47 8.53
C ILE A 49 -7.82 -0.47 7.39
N ASN A 50 -7.54 -1.72 7.74
CA ASN A 50 -7.38 -2.82 6.79
C ASN A 50 -8.73 -3.53 6.67
N ILE A 51 -9.22 -3.69 5.43
CA ILE A 51 -10.37 -4.51 5.07
C ILE A 51 -9.80 -5.76 4.40
N ILE A 52 -9.72 -6.85 5.15
CA ILE A 52 -9.08 -8.09 4.74
C ILE A 52 -10.15 -9.05 4.24
N LEU A 53 -10.10 -9.37 2.95
CA LEU A 53 -11.01 -10.30 2.29
C LEU A 53 -10.51 -11.76 2.42
N PRO A 54 -11.41 -12.75 2.30
CA PRO A 54 -11.05 -14.17 2.37
C PRO A 54 -10.24 -14.64 1.15
N ASP A 55 -10.33 -13.93 0.03
CA ASP A 55 -9.52 -14.15 -1.16
C ASP A 55 -8.03 -14.18 -0.80
N SER A 56 -7.38 -15.29 -1.09
CA SER A 56 -5.99 -15.51 -0.68
C SER A 56 -5.10 -15.94 -1.84
N LEU A 57 -3.84 -15.55 -1.74
CA LEU A 57 -2.77 -15.98 -2.60
C LEU A 57 -1.80 -16.83 -1.78
N LYS A 58 -1.43 -18.00 -2.30
CA LYS A 58 -0.33 -18.79 -1.74
C LYS A 58 0.99 -18.23 -2.29
N VAL A 59 1.91 -17.89 -1.40
CA VAL A 59 3.25 -17.41 -1.74
C VAL A 59 4.25 -18.19 -0.89
N GLY A 60 5.08 -19.01 -1.51
CA GLY A 60 5.95 -19.94 -0.78
C GLY A 60 5.15 -20.84 0.17
N ASN A 61 5.54 -20.84 1.46
CA ASN A 61 4.92 -21.64 2.51
C ASN A 61 3.75 -20.94 3.23
N GLU A 62 3.35 -19.74 2.79
CA GLU A 62 2.34 -18.93 3.47
C GLU A 62 1.15 -18.57 2.56
N ARG A 63 0.07 -18.11 3.20
CA ARG A 63 -1.08 -17.48 2.55
C ARG A 63 -1.17 -16.02 2.96
N ILE A 64 -1.29 -15.18 1.97
CA ILE A 64 -1.61 -13.76 2.13
C ILE A 64 -3.02 -13.51 1.60
N TYR A 65 -3.69 -12.48 2.11
CA TYR A 65 -5.11 -12.23 1.88
C TYR A 65 -5.31 -10.89 1.19
N LYS A 66 -6.23 -10.75 0.24
CA LYS A 66 -6.50 -9.45 -0.39
C LYS A 66 -6.91 -8.45 0.69
N ASN A 67 -6.35 -7.26 0.62
CA ASN A 67 -6.51 -6.25 1.65
C ASN A 67 -6.70 -4.88 1.03
N LEU A 68 -7.77 -4.18 1.39
CA LEU A 68 -7.93 -2.76 1.06
C LEU A 68 -7.58 -1.93 2.29
N ILE A 69 -6.73 -0.92 2.11
CA ILE A 69 -6.22 -0.13 3.23
C ILE A 69 -6.72 1.29 3.12
N ILE A 70 -7.46 1.72 4.12
CA ILE A 70 -8.02 3.06 4.22
C ILE A 70 -7.19 3.82 5.26
N ASN A 71 -6.49 4.85 4.83
CA ASN A 71 -5.70 5.71 5.70
C ASN A 71 -6.40 7.03 5.94
N ASN A 72 -6.32 7.49 7.19
CA ASN A 72 -6.81 8.79 7.60
C ASN A 72 -5.86 9.38 8.67
N SER A 73 -5.65 10.69 8.66
CA SER A 73 -4.93 11.37 9.75
C SER A 73 -5.83 12.41 10.40
N TYR A 74 -6.10 12.20 11.69
CA TYR A 74 -6.85 13.15 12.51
C TYR A 74 -6.03 14.40 12.90
N THR A 75 -4.77 14.46 12.45
CA THR A 75 -3.89 15.62 12.60
C THR A 75 -4.04 16.64 11.46
N GLY A 76 -4.82 16.33 10.42
CA GLY A 76 -4.96 17.15 9.21
C GLY A 76 -3.73 17.15 8.29
N LYS A 77 -2.63 16.48 8.68
CA LYS A 77 -1.38 16.43 7.90
C LYS A 77 -1.42 15.43 6.75
N SER A 78 -2.34 14.47 6.79
CA SER A 78 -2.51 13.52 5.70
C SER A 78 -4.01 13.38 5.41
N PRO A 79 -4.42 13.55 4.14
CA PRO A 79 -5.82 13.44 3.79
C PRO A 79 -6.29 11.99 3.89
N PHE A 80 -7.60 11.83 3.87
CA PHE A 80 -8.22 10.54 3.66
C PHE A 80 -7.76 9.95 2.31
N ASN A 81 -7.27 8.71 2.34
CA ASN A 81 -6.76 8.03 1.15
C ASN A 81 -7.07 6.54 1.23
N ILE A 82 -7.58 5.98 0.12
CA ILE A 82 -7.71 4.54 -0.07
C ILE A 82 -6.46 4.07 -0.82
N GLN A 83 -5.61 3.32 -0.14
CA GLN A 83 -4.40 2.78 -0.75
C GLN A 83 -4.79 1.77 -1.83
N GLY A 84 -4.15 1.89 -2.99
CA GLY A 84 -4.41 1.00 -4.12
C GLY A 84 -5.39 1.56 -5.14
N SER A 85 -6.14 2.60 -4.79
CA SER A 85 -6.71 3.50 -5.79
C SER A 85 -5.70 4.61 -6.05
N SER A 86 -5.23 4.73 -7.28
CA SER A 86 -4.64 6.01 -7.66
C SER A 86 -5.80 7.01 -7.65
N ILE A 87 -5.71 8.05 -6.83
CA ILE A 87 -6.67 9.15 -6.87
C ILE A 87 -6.65 9.83 -8.27
N GLU A 88 -5.53 9.66 -9.02
CA GLU A 88 -5.37 10.05 -10.42
C GLU A 88 -5.81 8.97 -11.44
N SER A 89 -6.20 7.75 -11.03
CA SER A 89 -6.78 6.77 -11.98
C SER A 89 -8.26 7.09 -12.15
N THR A 90 -8.53 7.99 -13.09
CA THR A 90 -9.82 8.23 -13.75
C THR A 90 -10.40 7.00 -14.46
N ASN A 91 -9.72 5.85 -14.38
CA ASN A 91 -10.23 4.57 -14.84
C ASN A 91 -10.83 3.81 -13.67
N GLU A 92 -12.16 3.73 -13.67
CA GLU A 92 -12.96 3.07 -12.64
C GLU A 92 -12.57 1.59 -12.50
N ASP A 93 -12.08 0.94 -13.55
CA ASP A 93 -12.04 -0.53 -13.64
C ASP A 93 -10.78 -1.20 -13.09
N LYS A 94 -9.75 -0.45 -12.65
CA LYS A 94 -8.50 -1.06 -12.15
C LYS A 94 -8.13 -0.56 -10.77
N VAL A 95 -8.38 -1.39 -9.77
CA VAL A 95 -7.90 -1.19 -8.41
C VAL A 95 -6.62 -2.00 -8.22
N ARG A 96 -5.59 -1.41 -7.63
CA ARG A 96 -4.37 -2.17 -7.34
C ARG A 96 -4.67 -3.18 -6.23
N ILE A 97 -4.15 -4.40 -6.33
CA ILE A 97 -4.41 -5.43 -5.33
C ILE A 97 -3.29 -5.42 -4.30
N SER A 98 -3.58 -4.87 -3.12
CA SER A 98 -2.75 -5.04 -1.92
C SER A 98 -3.12 -6.32 -1.18
N TYR A 99 -2.15 -6.83 -0.42
CA TYR A 99 -2.31 -8.05 0.37
C TYR A 99 -2.00 -7.79 1.85
N TYR A 100 -2.62 -8.57 2.72
CA TYR A 100 -2.35 -8.64 4.15
C TYR A 100 -1.59 -9.92 4.44
N ARG A 101 -0.48 -9.77 5.17
CA ARG A 101 0.33 -10.88 5.64
C ARG A 101 0.13 -11.06 7.15
N GLN A 102 -0.29 -12.25 7.55
CA GLN A 102 -0.66 -12.54 8.94
C GLN A 102 0.55 -12.56 9.88
N ILE A 103 1.69 -13.08 9.43
CA ILE A 103 2.91 -13.26 10.24
C ILE A 103 3.43 -11.93 10.79
N CYS A 104 3.49 -10.93 9.93
CA CYS A 104 3.89 -9.58 10.31
C CYS A 104 2.71 -8.75 10.80
N ALA A 105 1.49 -9.26 10.65
CA ALA A 105 0.25 -8.51 10.68
C ALA A 105 0.49 -7.16 9.98
N ASN A 106 0.58 -7.12 8.65
CA ASN A 106 0.81 -5.86 7.92
C ASN A 106 0.23 -5.92 6.50
N GLY A 107 -0.04 -4.74 5.96
CA GLY A 107 -0.36 -4.56 4.55
C GLY A 107 0.91 -4.47 3.70
N LEU A 108 0.94 -5.19 2.59
CA LEU A 108 1.98 -5.11 1.57
C LEU A 108 1.58 -4.04 0.54
N MET A 109 2.46 -3.06 0.37
CA MET A 109 2.15 -1.77 -0.26
C MET A 109 3.01 -1.49 -1.51
N GLY A 110 3.75 -2.49 -1.97
CA GLY A 110 4.44 -2.49 -3.25
C GLY A 110 3.58 -3.19 -4.30
N TRP A 111 3.41 -2.56 -5.46
CA TRP A 111 2.45 -2.97 -6.48
C TRP A 111 3.11 -3.03 -7.85
N ALA A 112 2.72 -4.02 -8.65
CA ALA A 112 2.91 -4.06 -10.09
C ALA A 112 1.57 -4.06 -10.85
N ASP A 113 0.43 -3.95 -10.14
CA ASP A 113 -0.90 -3.95 -10.75
C ASP A 113 -1.24 -2.66 -11.52
N GLU A 114 -0.37 -1.65 -11.49
CA GLU A 114 -0.47 -0.48 -12.38
C GLU A 114 -0.25 -0.85 -13.85
N PHE A 115 0.41 -1.97 -14.12
CA PHE A 115 0.72 -2.46 -15.46
C PHE A 115 -0.40 -3.40 -15.96
N MET A 116 -0.68 -3.37 -17.26
CA MET A 116 -1.71 -4.21 -17.89
C MET A 116 -1.34 -5.69 -17.85
N SER A 117 -0.04 -5.99 -17.93
CA SER A 117 0.47 -7.36 -17.89
C SER A 117 1.83 -7.46 -17.20
N TYR A 118 2.21 -8.70 -16.89
CA TYR A 118 3.55 -8.99 -16.40
C TYR A 118 4.65 -8.62 -17.41
N GLU A 119 4.45 -8.87 -18.73
CA GLU A 119 5.45 -8.50 -19.73
C GLU A 119 5.67 -6.99 -19.77
N GLU A 120 4.59 -6.23 -19.60
CA GLU A 120 4.64 -4.78 -19.54
C GLU A 120 5.49 -4.29 -18.36
N TYR A 121 5.23 -4.83 -17.17
CA TYR A 121 6.00 -4.53 -15.97
C TYR A 121 7.48 -4.92 -16.10
N PHE A 122 7.73 -6.11 -16.63
CA PHE A 122 9.08 -6.62 -16.89
C PHE A 122 9.88 -5.67 -17.80
N ASN A 123 9.28 -5.28 -18.93
CA ASN A 123 9.92 -4.37 -19.87
C ASN A 123 10.20 -3.00 -19.23
N TRP A 124 9.30 -2.50 -18.38
CA TRP A 124 9.51 -1.25 -17.66
C TRP A 124 10.70 -1.31 -16.69
N LEU A 125 10.84 -2.41 -15.94
CA LEU A 125 11.99 -2.64 -15.06
C LEU A 125 13.30 -2.77 -15.85
N ALA A 126 13.30 -3.56 -16.93
CA ALA A 126 14.47 -3.80 -17.77
C ALA A 126 15.01 -2.50 -18.42
N ASN A 127 14.13 -1.54 -18.71
CA ASN A 127 14.49 -0.24 -19.28
C ASN A 127 14.89 0.82 -18.24
N GLY A 128 15.10 0.44 -16.97
CA GLY A 128 15.55 1.35 -15.92
C GLY A 128 14.46 2.30 -15.40
N GLN A 129 13.20 1.85 -15.38
CA GLN A 129 12.06 2.58 -14.81
C GLN A 129 11.86 4.01 -15.38
N PRO A 130 11.74 4.17 -16.72
CA PRO A 130 11.60 5.49 -17.32
C PRO A 130 10.32 6.19 -16.84
N LYS A 131 10.45 7.39 -16.26
CA LYS A 131 9.31 8.19 -15.76
C LYS A 131 8.24 8.42 -16.84
N LYS A 132 8.68 8.75 -18.06
CA LYS A 132 7.81 8.99 -19.21
C LYS A 132 6.92 7.81 -19.58
N TYR A 133 7.29 6.59 -19.20
CA TYR A 133 6.50 5.41 -19.51
C TYR A 133 5.22 5.35 -18.67
N LEU A 134 5.35 5.63 -17.38
CA LEU A 134 4.21 5.74 -16.47
C LEU A 134 3.34 6.95 -16.86
N ASP A 135 3.96 8.07 -17.25
CA ASP A 135 3.24 9.25 -17.75
C ASP A 135 2.50 8.94 -19.06
N ALA A 136 3.11 8.20 -20.00
CA ALA A 136 2.48 7.79 -21.26
C ALA A 136 1.37 6.75 -21.06
N LEU A 137 1.48 5.89 -20.04
CA LEU A 137 0.39 5.02 -19.63
C LEU A 137 -0.80 5.84 -19.10
N LYS A 138 -0.53 6.86 -18.29
CA LYS A 138 -1.56 7.81 -17.84
C LYS A 138 -2.19 8.55 -19.03
N GLU A 139 -1.40 9.11 -19.95
CA GLU A 139 -1.90 9.84 -21.12
C GLU A 139 -2.69 8.95 -22.09
N LYS A 140 -2.23 7.72 -22.37
CA LYS A 140 -3.00 6.75 -23.19
C LYS A 140 -4.33 6.40 -22.57
N VAL A 141 -4.38 6.31 -21.24
CA VAL A 141 -5.61 6.04 -20.49
C VAL A 141 -6.52 7.27 -20.46
N GLU A 142 -5.97 8.47 -20.30
CA GLU A 142 -6.73 9.73 -20.36
C GLU A 142 -7.37 9.96 -21.73
N HIS A 143 -6.65 9.72 -22.83
CA HIS A 143 -7.17 9.92 -24.18
C HIS A 143 -8.34 8.98 -24.55
N VAL A 144 -8.49 7.84 -23.87
CA VAL A 144 -9.64 6.93 -24.04
C VAL A 144 -10.84 7.35 -23.16
N ASN A 145 -10.61 8.09 -22.07
CA ASN A 145 -11.63 8.40 -21.05
C ASN A 145 -12.18 9.84 -21.06
N ILE A 146 -11.63 10.75 -21.89
CA ILE A 146 -12.08 12.15 -21.94
C ILE A 146 -13.55 12.30 -22.39
N GLU A 147 -14.18 11.27 -22.97
CA GLU A 147 -15.61 11.34 -23.33
C GLU A 147 -16.61 11.14 -22.17
N ARG A 148 -16.16 10.87 -20.92
CA ARG A 148 -17.11 10.39 -19.89
C ARG A 148 -17.08 11.00 -18.48
N ILE A 149 -16.30 12.05 -18.19
CA ILE A 149 -16.19 12.58 -16.81
C ILE A 149 -16.91 13.93 -16.68
N LYS A 150 -17.98 13.96 -15.87
CA LYS A 150 -18.65 15.22 -15.48
C LYS A 150 -17.75 15.99 -14.52
N LYS A 151 -17.78 17.32 -14.64
CA LYS A 151 -16.94 18.31 -13.94
C LYS A 151 -16.91 18.18 -12.39
N GLU A 152 -17.84 17.43 -11.81
CA GLU A 152 -17.99 17.18 -10.36
C GLU A 152 -17.07 16.06 -9.85
N GLU A 153 -16.75 15.04 -10.67
CA GLU A 153 -15.85 13.94 -10.30
C GLU A 153 -14.39 14.38 -10.21
N LYS A 154 -14.02 15.44 -10.95
CA LYS A 154 -12.67 16.01 -10.94
C LYS A 154 -12.31 16.69 -9.61
N ILE A 155 -13.31 17.17 -8.87
CA ILE A 155 -13.14 17.78 -7.53
C ILE A 155 -12.81 16.71 -6.47
N LEU A 156 -13.25 15.46 -6.69
CA LEU A 156 -12.99 14.32 -5.81
C LEU A 156 -11.64 13.64 -6.08
N ALA A 157 -11.11 13.82 -7.29
CA ALA A 157 -9.90 13.18 -7.79
C ALA A 157 -8.59 13.85 -7.36
N GLU A 158 -8.61 14.90 -6.54
CA GLU A 158 -7.36 15.57 -6.15
C GLU A 158 -6.98 15.34 -4.70
N THR A 159 -7.91 15.25 -3.75
CA THR A 159 -7.69 14.90 -2.34
C THR A 159 -9.04 14.97 -1.61
N PHE A 160 -9.45 13.94 -0.87
CA PHE A 160 -10.57 14.07 0.08
C PHE A 160 -10.13 14.96 1.24
N HIS A 161 -10.25 16.27 1.05
CA HIS A 161 -10.04 17.21 2.12
C HIS A 161 -11.15 17.04 3.14
N HIS A 162 -10.78 17.00 4.43
CA HIS A 162 -11.74 16.83 5.51
C HIS A 162 -12.75 17.99 5.60
N LYS A 163 -12.48 19.12 4.95
CA LYS A 163 -13.38 20.26 4.88
C LYS A 163 -14.49 20.02 3.86
N GLY A 164 -15.73 19.89 4.34
CA GLY A 164 -16.93 19.82 3.49
C GLY A 164 -17.14 18.48 2.78
N LEU A 165 -16.62 17.37 3.34
CA LEU A 165 -16.80 16.04 2.76
C LEU A 165 -18.28 15.64 2.79
N ASN A 166 -18.87 15.43 1.61
CA ASN A 166 -20.21 14.86 1.50
C ASN A 166 -20.14 13.33 1.65
N LEU A 167 -20.76 12.82 2.72
CA LEU A 167 -20.71 11.40 3.06
C LEU A 167 -21.45 10.50 2.07
N GLU A 168 -22.51 10.97 1.40
CA GLU A 168 -23.22 10.15 0.41
C GLU A 168 -22.37 9.95 -0.86
N PHE A 169 -21.76 11.02 -1.37
CA PHE A 169 -20.82 10.88 -2.49
C PHE A 169 -19.61 10.03 -2.13
N PHE A 170 -19.09 10.19 -0.92
CA PHE A 170 -17.99 9.36 -0.42
C PHE A 170 -18.39 7.88 -0.34
N LYS A 171 -19.63 7.57 0.09
CA LYS A 171 -20.19 6.22 0.11
C LYS A 171 -20.22 5.60 -1.28
N GLU A 172 -20.75 6.33 -2.27
CA GLU A 172 -20.85 5.86 -3.66
C GLU A 172 -19.46 5.55 -4.23
N HIS A 173 -18.50 6.46 -4.01
CA HIS A 173 -17.13 6.30 -4.47
C HIS A 173 -16.43 5.09 -3.83
N LEU A 174 -16.51 4.95 -2.50
CA LEU A 174 -15.91 3.81 -1.79
C LEU A 174 -16.58 2.49 -2.20
N THR A 175 -17.90 2.47 -2.37
CA THR A 175 -18.65 1.29 -2.84
C THR A 175 -18.13 0.81 -4.20
N LYS A 176 -17.90 1.75 -5.12
CA LYS A 176 -17.40 1.45 -6.46
C LYS A 176 -15.99 0.87 -6.44
N ILE A 177 -15.08 1.49 -5.67
CA ILE A 177 -13.73 0.95 -5.46
C ILE A 177 -13.80 -0.47 -4.91
N LEU A 178 -14.62 -0.69 -3.89
CA LEU A 178 -14.75 -2.00 -3.25
C LEU A 178 -15.34 -3.06 -4.19
N LYS A 179 -16.34 -2.72 -5.02
CA LYS A 179 -16.89 -3.63 -6.05
C LYS A 179 -15.82 -4.04 -7.06
N ASN A 180 -15.01 -3.09 -7.50
CA ASN A 180 -13.98 -3.37 -8.49
C ASN A 180 -12.83 -4.18 -7.88
N PHE A 181 -12.44 -3.84 -6.64
CA PHE A 181 -11.44 -4.59 -5.88
C PHE A 181 -11.84 -6.05 -5.60
N THR A 182 -13.11 -6.28 -5.24
CA THR A 182 -13.65 -7.63 -4.98
C THR A 182 -13.78 -8.44 -6.27
N ALA A 183 -14.18 -7.84 -7.39
CA ALA A 183 -14.32 -8.54 -8.67
C ALA A 183 -12.98 -8.96 -9.31
N GLN A 184 -11.86 -8.33 -8.95
CA GLN A 184 -10.58 -8.54 -9.64
C GLN A 184 -9.86 -9.81 -9.18
N ASN A 185 -9.83 -10.84 -10.03
CA ASN A 185 -9.23 -12.15 -9.67
C ASN A 185 -7.74 -12.29 -10.03
N SER A 186 -7.20 -11.38 -10.84
CA SER A 186 -5.81 -11.44 -11.31
C SER A 186 -5.00 -10.26 -10.79
N SER A 187 -3.79 -10.53 -10.31
CA SER A 187 -2.84 -9.53 -9.82
C SER A 187 -1.45 -9.78 -10.40
N VAL A 188 -0.90 -8.78 -11.09
CA VAL A 188 0.50 -8.78 -11.52
C VAL A 188 1.39 -8.77 -10.28
N THR A 189 1.03 -8.00 -9.24
CA THR A 189 1.75 -7.99 -7.96
C THR A 189 1.87 -9.40 -7.36
N GLY A 190 0.78 -10.16 -7.35
CA GLY A 190 0.77 -11.54 -6.86
C GLY A 190 1.66 -12.48 -7.69
N ALA A 191 1.75 -12.27 -9.01
CA ALA A 191 2.68 -13.01 -9.86
C ALA A 191 4.15 -12.69 -9.52
N ILE A 192 4.47 -11.42 -9.24
CA ILE A 192 5.81 -11.00 -8.82
C ILE A 192 6.21 -11.62 -7.49
N TYR A 193 5.32 -11.66 -6.49
CA TYR A 193 5.63 -12.32 -5.22
C TYR A 193 6.05 -13.78 -5.39
N ASN A 194 5.38 -14.51 -6.27
CA ASN A 194 5.76 -15.89 -6.58
C ASN A 194 7.14 -16.00 -7.26
N LYS A 195 7.56 -14.98 -8.03
CA LYS A 195 8.92 -14.91 -8.59
C LYS A 195 9.96 -14.61 -7.52
N LEU A 196 9.68 -13.68 -6.60
CA LEU A 196 10.58 -13.35 -5.48
C LEU A 196 10.92 -14.58 -4.63
N VAL A 197 9.96 -15.48 -4.42
CA VAL A 197 10.18 -16.74 -3.66
C VAL A 197 11.22 -17.64 -4.32
N GLN A 198 11.36 -17.61 -5.66
CA GLN A 198 12.25 -18.52 -6.39
C GLN A 198 13.73 -18.11 -6.32
N VAL A 199 14.04 -16.92 -5.80
CA VAL A 199 15.41 -16.41 -5.74
C VAL A 199 15.93 -16.48 -4.32
N ALA A 200 16.75 -17.49 -4.07
CA ALA A 200 17.41 -17.73 -2.78
C ALA A 200 18.53 -16.71 -2.52
N LEU A 201 18.74 -16.39 -1.25
CA LEU A 201 19.83 -15.54 -0.75
C LEU A 201 20.71 -16.38 0.19
N PRO A 202 21.61 -17.22 -0.34
CA PRO A 202 22.30 -18.24 0.43
C PRO A 202 23.31 -17.68 1.44
N THR A 203 23.78 -16.43 1.24
CA THR A 203 24.78 -15.82 2.12
C THR A 203 24.31 -14.51 2.74
N ASP A 204 24.90 -14.16 3.88
CA ASP A 204 24.71 -12.84 4.49
C ASP A 204 25.12 -11.70 3.56
N ALA A 205 26.12 -11.91 2.69
CA ALA A 205 26.56 -10.92 1.72
C ALA A 205 25.46 -10.61 0.70
N ASP A 206 24.75 -11.63 0.21
CA ASP A 206 23.62 -11.46 -0.72
C ASP A 206 22.49 -10.65 -0.07
N VAL A 207 22.17 -10.97 1.19
CA VAL A 207 21.15 -10.25 1.97
C VAL A 207 21.53 -8.77 2.13
N GLN A 208 22.79 -8.48 2.49
CA GLN A 208 23.25 -7.09 2.65
C GLN A 208 23.24 -6.33 1.33
N GLN A 209 23.63 -6.97 0.23
CA GLN A 209 23.62 -6.37 -1.09
C GLN A 209 22.19 -5.96 -1.49
N VAL A 210 21.22 -6.87 -1.39
CA VAL A 210 19.84 -6.57 -1.77
C VAL A 210 19.23 -5.50 -0.86
N ILE A 211 19.51 -5.53 0.45
CA ILE A 211 19.05 -4.49 1.38
C ILE A 211 19.62 -3.12 1.03
N LEU A 212 20.89 -3.04 0.62
CA LEU A 212 21.48 -1.79 0.17
C LEU A 212 20.78 -1.27 -1.10
N GLU A 213 20.56 -2.14 -2.07
CA GLU A 213 19.94 -1.82 -3.35
C GLU A 213 18.43 -1.50 -3.22
N SER A 214 17.76 -1.97 -2.17
CA SER A 214 16.36 -1.62 -1.85
C SER A 214 16.15 -0.11 -1.60
N GLY A 215 17.22 0.61 -1.23
CA GLY A 215 17.18 2.06 -0.97
C GLY A 215 16.61 2.44 0.40
N LEU A 216 16.52 1.50 1.34
CA LEU A 216 16.12 1.78 2.72
C LEU A 216 17.15 2.64 3.47
N PRO A 217 16.70 3.55 4.37
CA PRO A 217 17.58 4.22 5.32
C PRO A 217 18.32 3.20 6.22
N LYS A 218 19.60 3.45 6.54
CA LYS A 218 20.49 2.52 7.28
C LYS A 218 19.87 1.87 8.52
N LYS A 219 19.15 2.63 9.35
CA LYS A 219 18.48 2.10 10.56
C LYS A 219 17.35 1.13 10.22
N LEU A 220 16.56 1.44 9.19
CA LEU A 220 15.47 0.57 8.74
C LEU A 220 16.01 -0.66 8.01
N ALA A 221 17.09 -0.51 7.23
CA ALA A 221 17.82 -1.61 6.63
C ALA A 221 18.32 -2.62 7.68
N SER A 222 18.91 -2.14 8.78
CA SER A 222 19.37 -3.01 9.87
C SER A 222 18.20 -3.77 10.52
N MET A 223 17.09 -3.07 10.79
CA MET A 223 15.87 -3.67 11.33
C MET A 223 15.24 -4.70 10.37
N ALA A 224 15.32 -4.47 9.06
CA ALA A 224 14.84 -5.41 8.06
C ALA A 224 15.67 -6.70 8.08
N VAL A 225 17.00 -6.61 8.20
CA VAL A 225 17.86 -7.80 8.32
C VAL A 225 17.55 -8.58 9.61
N GLU A 226 17.39 -7.90 10.74
CA GLU A 226 16.99 -8.55 11.99
C GLU A 226 15.63 -9.26 11.85
N ARG A 227 14.66 -8.58 11.22
CA ARG A 227 13.34 -9.13 10.96
C ARG A 227 13.39 -10.35 10.04
N LEU A 228 14.22 -10.33 9.00
CA LEU A 228 14.41 -11.47 8.11
C LEU A 228 14.81 -12.73 8.90
N ARG A 229 15.76 -12.61 9.83
CA ARG A 229 16.22 -13.74 10.65
C ARG A 229 15.13 -14.33 11.53
N VAL A 230 14.25 -13.48 12.06
CA VAL A 230 13.07 -13.94 12.80
C VAL A 230 12.12 -14.70 11.88
N GLU A 231 11.86 -14.17 10.68
CA GLU A 231 10.94 -14.80 9.73
C GLU A 231 11.44 -16.13 9.18
N GLU A 232 12.75 -16.27 8.91
CA GLU A 232 13.34 -17.55 8.52
C GLU A 232 13.09 -18.64 9.57
N GLN A 233 13.20 -18.29 10.86
CA GLN A 233 12.94 -19.20 11.98
C GLN A 233 11.45 -19.55 12.11
N GLU A 234 10.57 -18.54 12.04
CA GLU A 234 9.12 -18.74 12.17
C GLU A 234 8.55 -19.58 11.01
N LEU A 235 9.06 -19.36 9.79
CA LEU A 235 8.60 -20.04 8.58
C LEU A 235 9.38 -21.30 8.23
N GLN A 236 10.45 -21.60 8.97
CA GLN A 236 11.35 -22.72 8.71
C GLN A 236 11.80 -22.77 7.24
N THR A 237 12.21 -21.62 6.72
CA THR A 237 12.66 -21.47 5.32
C THR A 237 13.87 -20.55 5.28
N ASP A 238 14.76 -20.81 4.32
CA ASP A 238 15.93 -19.97 4.09
C ASP A 238 15.53 -18.63 3.46
N ALA A 239 16.41 -17.63 3.61
CA ALA A 239 16.26 -16.32 3.01
C ALA A 239 16.06 -16.40 1.49
N ASN A 240 15.10 -15.62 1.02
CA ASN A 240 14.83 -15.36 -0.39
C ASN A 240 14.36 -13.91 -0.55
N LEU A 241 14.25 -13.44 -1.78
CA LEU A 241 13.82 -12.06 -2.06
C LEU A 241 12.42 -11.76 -1.50
N TRP A 242 11.53 -12.76 -1.41
CA TRP A 242 10.20 -12.58 -0.85
C TRP A 242 10.26 -12.23 0.64
N LEU A 243 10.97 -13.01 1.45
CA LEU A 243 11.14 -12.71 2.87
C LEU A 243 11.86 -11.39 3.09
N LEU A 244 12.84 -11.07 2.24
CA LEU A 244 13.58 -9.82 2.37
C LEU A 244 12.71 -8.59 2.07
N TYR A 245 11.88 -8.65 1.04
CA TYR A 245 10.88 -7.60 0.77
C TYR A 245 9.92 -7.44 1.95
N ASN A 246 9.41 -8.54 2.51
CA ASN A 246 8.52 -8.48 3.67
C ASN A 246 9.19 -7.86 4.89
N ALA A 247 10.44 -8.19 5.15
CA ALA A 247 11.21 -7.63 6.24
C ALA A 247 11.48 -6.13 6.05
N ALA A 248 11.74 -5.70 4.81
CA ALA A 248 11.84 -4.30 4.42
C ALA A 248 10.53 -3.53 4.67
N ASN A 249 9.40 -4.08 4.22
CA ASN A 249 8.07 -3.53 4.46
C ASN A 249 7.79 -3.43 5.98
N TYR A 250 8.05 -4.49 6.74
CA TYR A 250 7.86 -4.51 8.18
C TYR A 250 8.67 -3.40 8.87
N ALA A 251 9.95 -3.24 8.52
CA ALA A 251 10.80 -2.17 9.05
C ALA A 251 10.26 -0.79 8.69
N LEU A 252 9.74 -0.60 7.49
CA LEU A 252 9.14 0.66 7.05
C LEU A 252 7.87 1.04 7.82
N PHE A 253 7.09 0.10 8.35
CA PHE A 253 5.85 0.43 9.06
C PHE A 253 5.92 0.28 10.58
N ASN A 254 6.90 -0.45 11.10
CA ASN A 254 7.10 -0.65 12.55
C ASN A 254 8.34 0.08 13.09
N GLY A 255 9.28 0.46 12.21
CA GLY A 255 10.51 1.11 12.60
C GLY A 255 10.35 2.59 12.95
N LYS A 256 11.08 3.03 13.99
CA LYS A 256 11.24 4.45 14.31
C LYS A 256 12.03 5.16 13.21
N SER A 257 11.36 6.05 12.48
CA SER A 257 11.97 6.86 11.42
C SER A 257 11.33 8.24 11.37
N ALA A 258 12.07 9.22 10.83
CA ALA A 258 11.57 10.57 10.60
C ALA A 258 10.52 10.61 9.46
N LEU A 259 10.47 9.56 8.62
CA LEU A 259 9.54 9.48 7.50
C LEU A 259 8.07 9.54 7.95
N THR A 260 7.28 10.34 7.23
CA THR A 260 5.82 10.35 7.25
C THR A 260 5.25 9.05 6.67
N ILE A 261 3.96 8.80 6.89
CA ILE A 261 3.30 7.59 6.37
C ILE A 261 3.38 7.52 4.83
N ASN A 262 3.18 8.65 4.14
CA ASN A 262 3.27 8.74 2.68
C ASN A 262 4.70 8.48 2.17
N GLU A 263 5.71 8.99 2.85
CA GLU A 263 7.11 8.71 2.48
C GLU A 263 7.47 7.23 2.70
N ARG A 264 6.91 6.60 3.74
CA ARG A 264 7.08 5.15 3.97
C ARG A 264 6.42 4.33 2.85
N PHE A 265 5.25 4.71 2.37
CA PHE A 265 4.62 4.06 1.20
C PHE A 265 5.46 4.22 -0.06
N LYS A 266 5.98 5.42 -0.35
CA LYS A 266 6.87 5.64 -1.50
C LYS A 266 8.15 4.81 -1.39
N ALA A 267 8.71 4.71 -0.19
CA ALA A 267 9.89 3.88 0.06
C ALA A 267 9.58 2.38 -0.10
N ASP A 268 8.41 1.92 0.33
CA ASP A 268 7.97 0.52 0.15
C ASP A 268 7.80 0.17 -1.32
N GLN A 269 7.13 1.03 -2.09
CA GLN A 269 6.97 0.86 -3.53
C GLN A 269 8.33 0.82 -4.25
N LYS A 270 9.25 1.73 -3.89
CA LYS A 270 10.61 1.73 -4.43
C LYS A 270 11.37 0.44 -4.09
N ALA A 271 11.33 0.02 -2.82
CA ALA A 271 11.98 -1.21 -2.38
C ALA A 271 11.41 -2.43 -3.12
N PHE A 272 10.09 -2.50 -3.29
CA PHE A 272 9.42 -3.54 -4.07
C PHE A 272 9.94 -3.60 -5.51
N HIS A 273 9.99 -2.48 -6.23
CA HIS A 273 10.46 -2.47 -7.62
C HIS A 273 11.94 -2.84 -7.75
N ASN A 274 12.79 -2.33 -6.86
CA ASN A 274 14.22 -2.66 -6.86
C ASN A 274 14.46 -4.14 -6.57
N ILE A 275 13.73 -4.71 -5.61
CA ILE A 275 13.83 -6.14 -5.29
C ILE A 275 13.23 -7.00 -6.41
N ALA A 276 12.11 -6.57 -7.00
CA ALA A 276 11.51 -7.24 -8.15
C ALA A 276 12.46 -7.29 -9.34
N GLN A 277 13.22 -6.23 -9.60
CA GLN A 277 14.21 -6.20 -10.66
C GLN A 277 15.30 -7.29 -10.52
N MET A 278 15.59 -7.75 -9.31
CA MET A 278 16.54 -8.84 -9.07
C MET A 278 15.93 -10.23 -9.28
N ALA A 279 14.61 -10.32 -9.34
CA ALA A 279 13.88 -11.59 -9.48
C ALA A 279 13.40 -11.88 -10.90
N LEU A 280 13.52 -10.90 -11.80
CA LEU A 280 12.97 -10.93 -13.15
C LEU A 280 14.09 -10.77 -14.18
#